data_AF-A0A2V5ZU36-F1
#
_entry.id   AF-A0A2V5ZU36-F1
#
_cell.length_a   1.000
_cell.length_b   1.000
_cell.length_c   1.000
_cell.angle_alpha   90.00
_cell.angle_beta   90.00
_cell.angle_gamma   90.00
#
_symmetry.space_group_name_H-M   'P 1'
#
loop_
_entity.id
_entity.type
_entity.pdbx_description
1 polymer ?
#
loop_
_entity_poly.entity_id
_entity_poly.type
_entity_poly.pdbx_seq_one_letter_code
_entity_poly.pdbx_strand_id
1 'polypeptide(L)'
;MRGFLVIFLLCTIAILAVFGFRGQTSIQPPLEVFPDMVRQMKVRAQAPLDFFADGRGPRLPVAGTVPIGYEMPKPEATETEAAAVAPWSHPEARFSAGTDYYNTGKMGDHWGTGIPLKVTRELMERGQQRFNITCVMCHGATAAGNGITKQYGLATVVSLQDERLRKMSDGEIFNTVTNGKNTMMAYGPNIIVPDRWAIIAYVRALQRSQNAAIADVPEEHRGELEKK
;
A
#
# COMPACT_ATOMS: atom_id res chain seq x y z
N MET A 1 -9.51 15.49 -69.03
CA MET A 1 -10.03 14.39 -68.19
C MET A 1 -8.98 13.40 -67.71
N ARG A 2 -8.01 12.97 -68.53
CA ARG A 2 -6.96 12.00 -68.10
C ARG A 2 -6.11 12.47 -66.91
N GLY A 3 -5.66 13.73 -66.90
CA GLY A 3 -4.88 14.28 -65.77
C GLY A 3 -5.68 14.38 -64.46
N PHE A 4 -6.97 14.73 -64.54
CA PHE A 4 -7.86 14.81 -63.37
C PHE A 4 -8.01 13.44 -62.67
N LEU A 5 -8.18 12.36 -63.44
CA LEU A 5 -8.29 11.00 -62.87
C LEU A 5 -7.00 10.54 -62.18
N VAL A 6 -5.84 10.90 -62.73
CA VAL A 6 -4.53 10.58 -62.13
C VAL A 6 -4.35 11.36 -60.82
N ILE A 7 -4.67 12.65 -60.80
CA ILE A 7 -4.59 13.47 -59.58
C ILE A 7 -5.54 12.92 -58.51
N PHE A 8 -6.79 12.60 -58.88
CA PHE A 8 -7.77 12.04 -57.96
C PHE A 8 -7.29 10.71 -57.35
N LEU A 9 -6.76 9.79 -58.16
CA LEU A 9 -6.19 8.52 -57.69
C LEU A 9 -5.06 8.75 -56.68
N LEU A 10 -4.10 9.62 -57.01
CA LEU A 10 -2.96 9.92 -56.14
C LEU A 10 -3.41 10.55 -54.82
N CYS A 11 -4.36 11.47 -54.85
CA CYS A 11 -4.96 12.05 -53.64
C CYS A 11 -5.64 10.98 -52.77
N THR A 12 -6.35 10.04 -53.38
CA THR A 12 -7.04 8.97 -52.64
C THR A 12 -6.04 8.04 -51.95
N ILE A 13 -4.95 7.67 -52.64
CA ILE A 13 -3.86 6.86 -52.06
C ILE A 13 -3.18 7.61 -50.92
N ALA A 14 -2.90 8.90 -51.08
CA ALA A 14 -2.29 9.73 -50.04
C ALA A 14 -3.19 9.82 -48.78
N ILE A 15 -4.50 10.00 -48.95
CA ILE A 15 -5.47 10.02 -47.84
C ILE A 15 -5.48 8.68 -47.11
N LEU A 16 -5.55 7.55 -47.83
CA LEU A 16 -5.53 6.22 -47.22
C LEU A 16 -4.20 5.93 -46.50
N ALA A 17 -3.08 6.41 -47.02
CA ALA A 17 -1.78 6.24 -46.38
C ALA A 17 -1.64 7.06 -45.08
N VAL A 18 -2.23 8.25 -45.02
CA VAL A 18 -2.15 9.15 -43.85
C VAL A 18 -3.15 8.78 -42.76
N PHE A 19 -4.40 8.47 -43.13
CA PHE A 19 -5.47 8.21 -42.16
C PHE A 19 -5.69 6.72 -41.88
N GLY A 20 -5.03 5.85 -42.65
CA GLY A 20 -5.21 4.41 -42.55
C GLY A 20 -6.63 3.97 -42.95
N PHE A 21 -6.91 2.69 -42.69
CA PHE A 21 -8.26 2.17 -42.82
C PHE A 21 -9.02 2.33 -41.51
N ARG A 22 -10.32 2.65 -41.61
CA ARG A 22 -11.20 2.75 -40.45
C ARG A 22 -11.16 1.45 -39.64
N GLY A 23 -10.88 1.56 -38.33
CA GLY A 23 -10.82 0.42 -37.41
C GLY A 23 -9.44 -0.19 -37.21
N GLN A 24 -8.38 0.36 -37.82
CA GLN A 24 -7.01 -0.02 -37.48
C GLN A 24 -6.65 0.42 -36.07
N THR A 25 -6.00 -0.48 -35.32
CA THR A 25 -5.44 -0.18 -34.01
C THR A 25 -4.04 0.41 -34.16
N SER A 26 -3.71 1.38 -33.31
CA SER A 26 -2.38 2.01 -33.25
C SER A 26 -1.76 1.79 -31.88
N ILE A 27 -0.44 1.60 -31.85
CA ILE A 27 0.36 1.61 -30.61
C ILE A 27 0.84 3.01 -30.23
N GLN A 28 0.71 3.97 -31.15
CA GLN A 28 1.06 5.37 -30.92
C GLN A 28 -0.05 6.07 -30.13
N PRO A 29 0.28 7.14 -29.39
CA PRO A 29 -0.73 7.99 -28.79
C PRO A 29 -1.78 8.42 -29.81
N PRO A 30 -3.08 8.43 -29.43
CA PRO A 30 -4.14 8.89 -30.32
C PRO A 30 -3.89 10.32 -30.82
N LEU A 31 -4.32 10.60 -32.06
CA LEU A 31 -4.28 11.95 -32.60
C LEU A 31 -5.27 12.84 -31.83
N GLU A 32 -4.76 13.91 -31.22
CA GLU A 32 -5.58 14.88 -30.51
C GLU A 32 -5.82 16.12 -31.38
N VAL A 33 -7.08 16.39 -31.72
CA VAL A 33 -7.45 17.53 -32.60
C VAL A 33 -7.34 18.88 -31.86
N PHE A 34 -7.70 18.91 -30.58
CA PHE A 34 -7.69 20.13 -29.75
C PHE A 34 -6.93 19.88 -28.43
N PRO A 35 -5.59 19.92 -28.45
CA PRO A 35 -4.77 19.53 -27.30
C PRO A 35 -4.56 20.62 -26.23
N ASP A 36 -5.03 21.86 -26.47
CA ASP A 36 -4.66 23.07 -25.74
C ASP A 36 -4.82 22.95 -24.21
N MET A 37 -5.92 22.37 -23.73
CA MET A 37 -6.16 22.16 -22.30
C MET A 37 -5.90 20.72 -21.82
N VAL A 38 -5.47 19.82 -22.71
CA VAL A 38 -5.11 18.44 -22.35
C VAL A 38 -3.80 18.44 -21.54
N ARG A 39 -2.80 19.16 -22.06
CA ARG A 39 -1.49 19.36 -21.42
C ARG A 39 -1.36 20.79 -20.93
N GLN A 40 -1.84 21.00 -19.71
CA GLN A 40 -1.81 22.31 -19.07
C GLN A 40 -0.39 22.68 -18.64
N MET A 41 -0.06 23.98 -18.70
CA MET A 41 1.19 24.55 -18.16
C MET A 41 1.19 24.64 -16.63
N LYS A 42 0.85 23.52 -15.96
CA LYS A 42 0.96 23.36 -14.52
C LYS A 42 1.53 21.98 -14.23
N VAL A 43 2.41 21.89 -13.22
CA VAL A 43 3.00 20.63 -12.81
C VAL A 43 1.98 19.86 -11.98
N ARG A 44 1.58 18.67 -12.45
CA ARG A 44 0.71 17.76 -11.70
C ARG A 44 1.54 16.89 -10.74
N ALA A 45 0.87 16.26 -9.78
CA ALA A 45 1.51 15.24 -8.96
C ALA A 45 2.10 14.14 -9.86
N GLN A 46 3.34 13.73 -9.57
CA GLN A 46 4.09 12.74 -10.35
C GLN A 46 4.38 13.12 -11.82
N ALA A 47 4.17 14.38 -12.21
CA ALA A 47 4.56 14.86 -13.54
C ALA A 47 6.08 15.12 -13.63
N PRO A 48 6.71 14.85 -14.78
CA PRO A 48 8.10 15.24 -15.02
C PRO A 48 8.24 16.76 -15.13
N LEU A 49 9.44 17.26 -14.85
CA LEU A 49 9.80 18.66 -15.04
C LEU A 49 11.30 18.80 -15.27
N ASP A 50 11.68 19.33 -16.43
CA ASP A 50 13.09 19.45 -16.87
C ASP A 50 13.86 20.59 -16.17
N PHE A 51 13.19 21.34 -15.29
CA PHE A 51 13.82 22.41 -14.51
C PHE A 51 14.80 21.87 -13.45
N PHE A 52 14.52 20.69 -12.88
CA PHE A 52 15.35 20.08 -11.83
C PHE A 52 16.23 18.96 -12.40
N ALA A 53 17.42 18.79 -11.82
CA ALA A 53 18.40 17.79 -12.28
C ALA A 53 17.91 16.33 -12.24
N ASP A 54 16.89 16.03 -11.43
CA ASP A 54 16.28 14.70 -11.32
C ASP A 54 15.06 14.50 -12.23
N GLY A 55 14.68 15.52 -13.01
CA GLY A 55 13.53 15.48 -13.93
C GLY A 55 12.17 15.38 -13.24
N ARG A 56 12.09 15.53 -11.91
CA ARG A 56 10.86 15.36 -11.14
C ARG A 56 10.20 16.71 -10.86
N GLY A 57 8.94 16.84 -11.25
CA GLY A 57 8.06 17.92 -10.81
C GLY A 57 7.82 17.96 -9.30
N PRO A 58 7.41 16.85 -8.65
CA PRO A 58 7.20 16.85 -7.20
C PRO A 58 8.53 16.94 -6.45
N ARG A 59 8.59 17.84 -5.45
CA ARG A 59 9.75 18.02 -4.58
C ARG A 59 9.53 17.37 -3.23
N LEU A 60 10.58 16.76 -2.69
CA LEU A 60 10.58 16.30 -1.31
C LEU A 60 10.56 17.52 -0.36
N PRO A 61 9.79 17.47 0.74
CA PRO A 61 9.89 18.45 1.81
C PRO A 61 11.31 18.48 2.39
N VAL A 62 11.72 19.64 2.92
CA VAL A 62 12.98 19.76 3.65
C VAL A 62 12.91 18.89 4.91
N ALA A 63 14.00 18.23 5.26
CA ALA A 63 14.07 17.41 6.47
C ALA A 63 13.69 18.24 7.72
N GLY A 64 12.88 17.65 8.60
CA GLY A 64 12.36 18.34 9.80
C GLY A 64 11.10 19.18 9.56
N THR A 65 10.59 19.27 8.33
CA THR A 65 9.29 19.92 8.07
C THR A 65 8.17 19.16 8.76
N VAL A 66 7.41 19.84 9.63
CA VAL A 66 6.20 19.32 10.27
C VAL A 66 4.98 19.91 9.57
N PRO A 67 4.07 19.11 9.01
CA PRO A 67 2.88 19.64 8.35
C PRO A 67 1.92 20.25 9.37
N ILE A 68 1.22 21.31 8.99
CA ILE A 68 0.15 21.89 9.82
C ILE A 68 -0.97 20.85 9.92
N GLY A 69 -1.37 20.48 11.14
CA GLY A 69 -2.26 19.35 11.44
C GLY A 69 -1.56 18.12 12.04
N TYR A 70 -0.24 18.16 12.26
CA TYR A 70 0.52 17.10 12.95
C TYR A 70 0.46 17.18 14.50
N GLU A 71 -0.01 18.32 15.10
CA GLU A 71 -0.63 18.58 16.45
C GLU A 71 -0.42 20.06 16.87
N MET A 72 -1.27 20.82 17.61
CA MET A 72 -2.44 20.61 18.49
C MET A 72 -3.71 21.35 18.01
N PRO A 73 -4.93 20.78 18.15
CA PRO A 73 -6.14 21.57 18.30
C PRO A 73 -6.21 22.17 19.72
N LYS A 74 -6.45 23.49 19.80
CA LYS A 74 -6.78 24.20 21.05
C LYS A 74 -8.22 23.85 21.47
N PRO A 75 -8.58 23.94 22.76
CA PRO A 75 -9.86 23.43 23.25
C PRO A 75 -11.00 24.11 22.48
N GLU A 76 -11.93 23.30 21.96
CA GLU A 76 -12.97 23.61 20.95
C GLU A 76 -12.69 23.18 19.50
N ALA A 77 -11.72 22.31 19.23
CA ALA A 77 -11.76 21.56 17.97
C ALA A 77 -12.84 20.48 18.04
N THR A 78 -14.05 20.85 17.66
CA THR A 78 -15.11 19.90 17.36
C THR A 78 -14.60 18.98 16.25
N GLU A 79 -14.46 17.69 16.57
CA GLU A 79 -14.16 16.65 15.59
C GLU A 79 -15.24 16.70 14.49
N THR A 80 -14.92 17.28 13.34
CA THR A 80 -15.76 17.08 12.17
C THR A 80 -15.52 15.64 11.71
N GLU A 81 -16.41 14.74 12.11
CA GLU A 81 -16.48 13.38 11.60
C GLU A 81 -16.54 13.44 10.05
N ALA A 82 -15.41 13.21 9.40
CA ALA A 82 -15.39 13.01 7.97
C ALA A 82 -16.20 11.74 7.70
N ALA A 83 -17.33 11.89 7.00
CA ALA A 83 -18.24 10.80 6.69
C ALA A 83 -17.48 9.62 6.10
N ALA A 84 -17.71 8.42 6.66
CA ALA A 84 -17.06 7.20 6.21
C ALA A 84 -17.49 6.86 4.77
N VAL A 85 -16.66 7.17 3.78
CA VAL A 85 -16.96 7.02 2.34
C VAL A 85 -16.88 5.55 1.88
N ALA A 86 -16.26 4.67 2.66
CA ALA A 86 -16.09 3.25 2.35
C ALA A 86 -15.89 2.39 3.62
N PRO A 87 -16.09 1.06 3.53
CA PRO A 87 -15.59 0.15 4.56
C PRO A 87 -14.11 0.43 4.81
N TRP A 88 -13.77 0.69 6.09
CA TRP A 88 -12.40 0.88 6.55
C TRP A 88 -11.77 2.20 6.06
N SER A 89 -12.63 3.20 5.81
CA SER A 89 -12.21 4.59 5.70
C SER A 89 -11.79 5.13 7.07
N HIS A 90 -10.62 5.73 7.12
CA HIS A 90 -10.15 6.45 8.29
C HIS A 90 -10.45 7.93 8.08
N PRO A 91 -11.16 8.61 9.00
CA PRO A 91 -11.38 10.05 8.90
C PRO A 91 -10.05 10.81 8.83
N GLU A 92 -8.99 10.21 9.38
CA GLU A 92 -7.61 10.69 9.29
C GLU A 92 -6.68 9.59 8.75
N ALA A 93 -6.53 9.49 7.43
CA ALA A 93 -5.59 8.58 6.79
C ALA A 93 -4.14 9.08 6.95
N ARG A 94 -3.58 8.96 8.16
CA ARG A 94 -2.24 9.44 8.49
C ARG A 94 -1.19 8.33 8.40
N PHE A 95 -0.04 8.64 7.79
CA PHE A 95 1.10 7.72 7.68
C PHE A 95 2.00 7.76 8.92
N SER A 96 2.07 8.89 9.60
CA SER A 96 2.59 9.06 10.97
C SER A 96 2.04 10.40 11.44
N ALA A 97 1.63 10.51 12.70
CA ALA A 97 0.90 11.68 13.20
C ALA A 97 1.31 12.12 14.60
N GLY A 98 2.28 11.46 15.23
CA GLY A 98 2.63 11.70 16.62
C GLY A 98 3.83 10.88 17.06
N THR A 99 4.23 11.07 18.31
CA THR A 99 5.36 10.38 18.96
C THR A 99 4.92 9.34 19.98
N ASP A 100 3.62 9.09 20.08
CA ASP A 100 3.02 8.16 21.03
C ASP A 100 3.17 6.68 20.60
N TYR A 101 2.72 5.76 21.45
CA TYR A 101 2.78 4.32 21.17
C TYR A 101 2.04 3.95 19.89
N TYR A 102 0.89 4.57 19.63
CA TYR A 102 0.11 4.29 18.43
C TYR A 102 0.86 4.63 17.14
N ASN A 103 1.60 5.74 17.10
CA ASN A 103 2.33 6.17 15.90
C ASN A 103 3.75 5.59 15.77
N THR A 104 4.34 5.10 16.86
CA THR A 104 5.76 4.70 16.90
C THR A 104 6.01 3.25 17.33
N GLY A 105 5.06 2.62 18.02
CA GLY A 105 5.27 1.34 18.68
C GLY A 105 6.15 1.40 19.94
N LYS A 106 6.54 2.59 20.42
CA LYS A 106 7.37 2.75 21.62
C LYS A 106 6.56 3.16 22.85
N MET A 107 6.93 2.62 24.00
CA MET A 107 6.50 3.05 25.33
C MET A 107 7.75 3.51 26.09
N GLY A 108 7.99 4.83 26.11
CA GLY A 108 9.28 5.39 26.53
C GLY A 108 10.41 4.92 25.61
N ASP A 109 11.48 4.39 26.19
CA ASP A 109 12.66 3.91 25.44
C ASP A 109 12.53 2.45 24.96
N HIS A 110 11.44 1.76 25.30
CA HIS A 110 11.23 0.35 24.99
C HIS A 110 10.13 0.15 23.94
N TRP A 111 10.19 -0.97 23.22
CA TRP A 111 9.12 -1.39 22.34
C TRP A 111 7.93 -1.91 23.15
N GLY A 112 6.74 -1.34 22.94
CA GLY A 112 5.53 -1.77 23.64
C GLY A 112 4.95 -3.06 23.07
N THR A 113 4.16 -3.75 23.89
CA THR A 113 3.42 -4.96 23.53
C THR A 113 1.93 -4.71 23.71
N GLY A 114 1.11 -5.26 22.81
CA GLY A 114 -0.33 -5.08 22.78
C GLY A 114 -0.77 -4.25 21.57
N ILE A 115 -1.88 -4.63 20.96
CA ILE A 115 -2.49 -3.88 19.86
C ILE A 115 -3.29 -2.73 20.49
N PRO A 116 -3.01 -1.46 20.17
CA PRO A 116 -3.69 -0.29 20.75
C PRO A 116 -5.11 -0.06 20.19
N LEU A 117 -5.55 -0.94 19.28
CA LEU A 117 -6.87 -0.92 18.66
C LEU A 117 -7.72 -2.08 19.18
N LYS A 118 -9.03 -1.88 19.26
CA LYS A 118 -9.96 -2.97 19.54
C LYS A 118 -9.88 -3.99 18.40
N VAL A 119 -9.47 -5.22 18.73
CA VAL A 119 -9.40 -6.32 17.76
C VAL A 119 -10.80 -6.82 17.46
N THR A 120 -11.42 -6.27 16.42
CA THR A 120 -12.71 -6.74 15.89
C THR A 120 -12.51 -7.59 14.65
N ARG A 121 -13.56 -8.30 14.21
CA ARG A 121 -13.54 -9.03 12.95
C ARG A 121 -13.20 -8.12 11.76
N GLU A 122 -13.74 -6.91 11.75
CA GLU A 122 -13.52 -5.93 10.69
C GLU A 122 -12.04 -5.49 10.65
N LEU A 123 -11.40 -5.30 11.81
CA LEU A 123 -9.96 -5.04 11.89
C LEU A 123 -9.15 -6.24 11.36
N MET A 124 -9.56 -7.46 11.69
CA MET A 124 -8.89 -8.68 11.23
C MET A 124 -9.00 -8.88 9.72
N GLU A 125 -10.17 -8.67 9.14
CA GLU A 125 -10.39 -8.68 7.69
C GLU A 125 -9.54 -7.61 7.00
N ARG A 126 -9.41 -6.43 7.62
CA ARG A 126 -8.52 -5.36 7.14
C ARG A 126 -7.06 -5.75 7.20
N GLY A 127 -6.62 -6.31 8.32
CA GLY A 127 -5.29 -6.86 8.46
C GLY A 127 -4.96 -7.89 7.40
N GLN A 128 -5.88 -8.84 7.17
CA GLN A 128 -5.76 -9.86 6.13
C GLN A 128 -5.63 -9.24 4.74
N GLN A 129 -6.51 -8.32 4.38
CA GLN A 129 -6.47 -7.66 3.08
C GLN A 129 -5.12 -6.96 2.86
N ARG A 130 -4.64 -6.19 3.84
CA ARG A 130 -3.40 -5.43 3.72
C ARG A 130 -2.16 -6.33 3.71
N PHE A 131 -2.16 -7.39 4.51
CA PHE A 131 -1.12 -8.41 4.49
C PHE A 131 -1.05 -9.11 3.12
N ASN A 132 -2.20 -9.47 2.56
CA ASN A 132 -2.29 -10.14 1.26
C ASN A 132 -1.88 -9.24 0.08
N ILE A 133 -2.02 -7.92 0.21
CA ILE A 133 -1.56 -6.97 -0.81
C ILE A 133 -0.04 -6.79 -0.73
N THR A 134 0.51 -6.65 0.48
CA THR A 134 1.86 -6.07 0.64
C THR A 134 2.89 -7.07 1.19
N CYS A 135 2.50 -7.89 2.17
CA CYS A 135 3.42 -8.71 2.95
C CYS A 135 3.56 -10.13 2.38
N VAL A 136 2.48 -10.68 1.82
CA VAL A 136 2.40 -12.08 1.40
C VAL A 136 3.37 -12.42 0.26
N MET A 137 3.72 -11.45 -0.58
CA MET A 137 4.65 -11.64 -1.70
C MET A 137 6.04 -12.09 -1.24
N CYS A 138 6.45 -11.67 -0.04
CA CYS A 138 7.70 -12.06 0.59
C CYS A 138 7.49 -13.11 1.68
N HIS A 139 6.57 -12.87 2.61
CA HIS A 139 6.39 -13.72 3.78
C HIS A 139 5.50 -14.95 3.54
N GLY A 140 4.78 -15.03 2.43
CA GLY A 140 3.88 -16.15 2.11
C GLY A 140 2.53 -16.08 2.85
N ALA A 141 1.54 -16.86 2.37
CA ALA A 141 0.16 -16.83 2.86
C ALA A 141 0.03 -17.23 4.34
N THR A 142 0.90 -18.12 4.81
CA THR A 142 0.97 -18.55 6.21
C THR A 142 2.06 -17.82 7.01
N ALA A 143 2.64 -16.76 6.44
CA ALA A 143 3.77 -16.03 6.99
C ALA A 143 5.04 -16.89 7.24
N ALA A 144 5.21 -17.98 6.49
CA ALA A 144 6.32 -18.93 6.64
C ALA A 144 7.62 -18.54 5.90
N GLY A 145 7.73 -17.33 5.36
CA GLY A 145 8.92 -16.87 4.61
C GLY A 145 9.08 -17.53 3.24
N ASN A 146 7.98 -18.04 2.69
CA ASN A 146 7.93 -18.79 1.43
C ASN A 146 7.08 -18.09 0.36
N GLY A 147 7.05 -16.75 0.38
CA GLY A 147 6.36 -15.96 -0.64
C GLY A 147 6.96 -16.14 -2.05
N ILE A 148 6.21 -15.71 -3.07
CA ILE A 148 6.57 -15.89 -4.48
C ILE A 148 7.94 -15.29 -4.84
N THR A 149 8.35 -14.20 -4.16
CA THR A 149 9.66 -13.55 -4.36
C THR A 149 10.86 -14.45 -4.05
N LYS A 150 10.67 -15.50 -3.26
CA LYS A 150 11.72 -16.51 -3.01
C LYS A 150 12.16 -17.21 -4.30
N GLN A 151 11.25 -17.39 -5.26
CA GLN A 151 11.55 -17.97 -6.57
C GLN A 151 12.42 -17.03 -7.44
N TYR A 152 12.49 -15.75 -7.08
CA TYR A 152 13.24 -14.71 -7.78
C TYR A 152 14.51 -14.27 -7.02
N GLY A 153 14.99 -15.09 -6.08
CA GLY A 153 16.28 -14.87 -5.41
C GLY A 153 16.22 -14.18 -4.04
N LEU A 154 15.03 -13.78 -3.55
CA LEU A 154 14.86 -13.29 -2.17
C LEU A 154 14.79 -14.47 -1.18
N ALA A 155 15.88 -15.23 -1.06
CA ALA A 155 15.93 -16.45 -0.24
C ALA A 155 16.04 -16.19 1.28
N THR A 156 16.35 -14.95 1.69
CA THR A 156 16.62 -14.57 3.10
C THR A 156 15.39 -14.09 3.85
N VAL A 157 14.20 -14.16 3.25
CA VAL A 157 12.96 -13.76 3.95
C VAL A 157 12.68 -14.72 5.09
N VAL A 158 12.65 -14.17 6.31
CA VAL A 158 12.42 -14.94 7.53
C VAL A 158 10.97 -15.40 7.65
N SER A 159 10.78 -16.56 8.28
CA SER A 159 9.47 -17.04 8.70
C SER A 159 9.01 -16.24 9.91
N LEU A 160 7.84 -15.59 9.81
CA LEU A 160 7.24 -14.87 10.94
C LEU A 160 6.69 -15.83 12.01
N GLN A 161 6.72 -17.15 11.75
CA GLN A 161 6.34 -18.20 12.69
C GLN A 161 7.45 -18.54 13.70
N ASP A 162 8.68 -18.10 13.43
CA ASP A 162 9.83 -18.35 14.31
C ASP A 162 9.55 -17.86 15.73
N GLU A 163 9.94 -18.65 16.73
CA GLU A 163 9.67 -18.35 18.14
C GLU A 163 10.16 -16.95 18.55
N ARG A 164 11.33 -16.54 18.06
CA ARG A 164 11.88 -15.20 18.28
C ARG A 164 10.93 -14.10 17.79
N LEU A 165 10.27 -14.28 16.64
CA LEU A 165 9.33 -13.31 16.07
C LEU A 165 7.95 -13.40 16.71
N ARG A 166 7.56 -14.57 17.22
CA ARG A 166 6.34 -14.72 18.05
C ARG A 166 6.48 -14.00 19.38
N LYS A 167 7.68 -14.04 19.99
CA LYS A 167 7.99 -13.34 21.26
C LYS A 167 8.40 -11.88 21.11
N MET A 168 8.64 -11.42 19.87
CA MET A 168 8.91 -10.01 19.58
C MET A 168 7.74 -9.15 20.03
N SER A 169 7.98 -7.94 20.52
CA SER A 169 6.92 -7.02 20.89
C SER A 169 6.19 -6.47 19.66
N ASP A 170 4.91 -6.13 19.80
CA ASP A 170 4.11 -5.62 18.69
C ASP A 170 4.67 -4.29 18.15
N GLY A 171 5.20 -3.46 19.04
CA GLY A 171 5.89 -2.22 18.70
C GLY A 171 7.15 -2.40 17.86
N GLU A 172 7.93 -3.46 18.09
CA GLU A 172 9.11 -3.74 17.25
C GLU A 172 8.69 -4.20 15.84
N ILE A 173 7.61 -4.97 15.74
CA ILE A 173 7.03 -5.36 14.44
C ILE A 173 6.49 -4.11 13.72
N PHE A 174 5.79 -3.23 14.43
CA PHE A 174 5.32 -1.94 13.91
C PHE A 174 6.48 -1.10 13.35
N ASN A 175 7.58 -1.01 14.09
CA ASN A 175 8.77 -0.30 13.63
C ASN A 175 9.39 -0.96 12.39
N THR A 176 9.43 -2.29 12.35
CA THR A 176 9.94 -3.03 11.18
C THR A 176 9.10 -2.75 9.93
N VAL A 177 7.77 -2.69 10.05
CA VAL A 177 6.89 -2.29 8.94
C VAL A 177 7.13 -0.83 8.55
N THR A 178 7.27 0.05 9.53
CA THR A 178 7.39 1.50 9.30
C THR A 178 8.73 1.86 8.64
N ASN A 179 9.83 1.38 9.20
CA ASN A 179 11.19 1.82 8.88
C ASN A 179 12.02 0.78 8.12
N GLY A 180 11.49 -0.44 7.94
CA GLY A 180 12.24 -1.56 7.37
C GLY A 180 13.21 -2.18 8.39
N LYS A 181 13.85 -3.28 7.98
CA LYS A 181 14.88 -3.98 8.78
C LYS A 181 15.75 -4.85 7.87
N ASN A 182 17.08 -4.68 7.96
CA ASN A 182 18.04 -5.38 7.11
C ASN A 182 17.69 -5.17 5.61
N THR A 183 17.38 -6.26 4.89
CA THR A 183 16.98 -6.24 3.48
C THR A 183 15.50 -5.93 3.26
N MET A 184 14.68 -5.87 4.32
CA MET A 184 13.28 -5.47 4.22
C MET A 184 13.18 -3.94 4.14
N MET A 185 12.60 -3.44 3.06
CA MET A 185 12.37 -2.01 2.84
C MET A 185 11.32 -1.44 3.81
N ALA A 186 11.34 -0.11 3.97
CA ALA A 186 10.33 0.63 4.73
C ALA A 186 9.00 0.67 3.98
N TYR A 187 7.91 0.31 4.66
CA TYR A 187 6.54 0.41 4.14
C TYR A 187 5.75 1.57 4.78
N GLY A 188 6.35 2.29 5.72
CA GLY A 188 5.73 3.43 6.38
C GLY A 188 5.09 4.45 5.42
N PRO A 189 5.77 4.88 4.34
CA PRO A 189 5.19 5.83 3.38
C PRO A 189 3.99 5.29 2.58
N ASN A 190 3.78 3.98 2.56
CA ASN A 190 2.76 3.31 1.73
C ASN A 190 1.60 2.72 2.56
N ILE A 191 1.79 2.53 3.87
CA ILE A 191 0.80 1.94 4.77
C ILE A 191 0.51 2.92 5.90
N ILE A 192 -0.74 3.35 6.04
CA ILE A 192 -1.19 4.22 7.14
C ILE A 192 -1.11 3.51 8.49
N VAL A 193 -0.95 4.28 9.57
CA VAL A 193 -0.77 3.76 10.94
C VAL A 193 -1.82 2.70 11.36
N PRO A 194 -3.14 2.91 11.21
CA PRO A 194 -4.12 1.92 11.64
C PRO A 194 -4.00 0.60 10.85
N ASP A 195 -3.66 0.67 9.57
CA ASP A 195 -3.46 -0.51 8.74
C ASP A 195 -2.22 -1.32 9.16
N ARG A 196 -1.18 -0.66 9.69
CA ARG A 196 -0.02 -1.36 10.26
C ARG A 196 -0.42 -2.18 11.47
N TRP A 197 -1.23 -1.62 12.37
CA TRP A 197 -1.75 -2.34 13.52
C TRP A 197 -2.71 -3.47 13.12
N ALA A 198 -3.54 -3.26 12.10
CA ALA A 198 -4.38 -4.31 11.56
C ALA A 198 -3.54 -5.47 10.98
N ILE A 199 -2.47 -5.16 10.23
CA ILE A 199 -1.53 -6.17 9.71
C ILE A 199 -0.90 -6.94 10.88
N ILE A 200 -0.44 -6.26 11.93
CA ILE A 200 0.17 -6.92 13.10
C ILE A 200 -0.85 -7.84 13.78
N ALA A 201 -2.09 -7.39 13.97
CA ALA A 201 -3.17 -8.23 14.50
C ALA A 201 -3.37 -9.51 13.66
N TYR A 202 -3.37 -9.37 12.33
CA TYR A 202 -3.45 -10.51 11.43
C TYR A 202 -2.23 -11.43 11.51
N VAL A 203 -1.02 -10.88 11.60
CA VAL A 203 0.21 -11.66 11.82
C VAL A 203 0.13 -12.45 13.13
N ARG A 204 -0.40 -11.86 14.21
CA ARG A 204 -0.60 -12.58 15.48
C ARG A 204 -1.60 -13.72 15.37
N ALA A 205 -2.68 -13.53 14.61
CA ALA A 205 -3.62 -14.60 14.32
C ALA A 205 -2.99 -15.71 13.46
N LEU A 206 -2.17 -15.37 12.45
CA LEU A 206 -1.41 -16.36 11.67
C LEU A 206 -0.40 -17.11 12.53
N GLN A 207 0.22 -16.45 13.51
CA GLN A 207 1.13 -17.10 14.45
C GLN A 207 0.41 -18.10 15.36
N ARG A 208 -0.80 -17.75 15.82
CA ARG A 208 -1.66 -18.66 16.59
C ARG A 208 -2.21 -19.80 15.74
N SER A 209 -2.63 -19.55 14.50
CA SER A 209 -3.24 -20.60 13.66
C SER A 209 -2.29 -21.74 13.33
N GLN A 210 -0.99 -21.47 13.20
CA GLN A 210 0.03 -22.50 12.96
C GLN A 210 0.56 -23.17 14.23
N ASN A 211 0.21 -22.64 15.41
CA ASN A 211 0.73 -23.11 16.70
C ASN A 211 -0.39 -23.20 17.75
N ALA A 212 -1.61 -23.55 17.33
CA ALA A 212 -2.75 -23.63 18.23
C ALA A 212 -2.57 -24.79 19.21
N ALA A 213 -2.82 -24.53 20.49
CA ALA A 213 -2.88 -25.54 21.53
C ALA A 213 -4.31 -26.04 21.70
N ILE A 214 -4.48 -27.22 22.30
CA ILE A 214 -5.81 -27.75 22.69
C ILE A 214 -6.55 -26.74 23.59
N ALA A 215 -5.83 -25.97 24.40
CA ALA A 215 -6.38 -24.92 25.23
C ALA A 215 -7.02 -23.76 24.44
N ASP A 216 -6.59 -23.52 23.19
CA ASP A 216 -7.17 -22.49 22.32
C ASP A 216 -8.50 -22.93 21.69
N VAL A 217 -8.85 -24.22 21.80
CA VAL A 217 -10.11 -24.77 21.26
C VAL A 217 -11.20 -24.68 22.34
N PRO A 218 -12.36 -24.04 22.03
CA PRO A 218 -13.51 -24.02 22.94
C PRO A 218 -13.88 -25.42 23.41
N GLU A 219 -14.22 -25.56 24.69
CA GLU A 219 -14.46 -26.88 25.30
C GLU A 219 -15.50 -27.71 24.54
N GLU A 220 -16.54 -27.03 24.03
CA GLU A 220 -17.60 -27.61 23.21
C GLU A 220 -17.12 -28.29 21.92
N HIS A 221 -16.01 -27.81 21.33
CA HIS A 221 -15.45 -28.33 20.07
C HIS A 221 -14.26 -29.27 20.28
N ARG A 222 -13.76 -29.45 21.51
CA ARG A 222 -12.59 -30.34 21.77
C ARG A 222 -12.87 -31.79 21.38
N GLY A 223 -14.09 -32.28 21.61
CA GLY A 223 -14.49 -33.65 21.26
C GLY A 223 -14.59 -33.93 19.75
N GLU A 224 -14.57 -32.89 18.90
CA GLU A 224 -14.53 -33.06 17.44
C GLU A 224 -13.12 -33.40 16.93
N LEU A 225 -12.07 -33.08 17.69
CA LEU A 225 -10.68 -33.36 17.33
C LEU A 225 -10.31 -34.84 17.47
N GLU A 226 -10.96 -35.55 18.39
CA GLU A 226 -10.75 -36.98 18.66
C GLU A 226 -11.45 -37.89 17.64
N LYS A 227 -12.33 -37.35 16.79
CA LYS A 227 -13.11 -38.10 15.79
C LYS A 227 -12.36 -38.35 14.47
N LYS A 228 -11.03 -38.22 14.47
CA LYS A 228 -10.18 -38.45 13.28
C LYS A 228 -9.40 -39.75 13.35
#